data_AF-B9THZ3-F1
#
_entry.id   AF-B9THZ3-F1
#
_cell.length_a   1.000
_cell.length_b   1.000
_cell.length_c   1.000
_cell.angle_alpha   90.00
_cell.angle_beta   90.00
_cell.angle_gamma   90.00
#
_symmetry.space_group_name_H-M   'P 1'
#
loop_
_entity.id
_entity.type
_entity.pdbx_description
1 polymer ?
#
loop_
_entity_poly.entity_id
_entity_poly.type
_entity_poly.pdbx_seq_one_letter_code
_entity_poly.pdbx_strand_id
1 'polypeptide(L)' 'MSCGGCVNAIKNAILRVDESANVEVNLPTKTVTVRTDHSEEDIIQAMSNAGYKPMVGTLD' A
#
# COMPACT_ATOMS: atom_id res chain seq x y z
N MET A 1 -18.55 -5.07 7.54
CA MET A 1 -18.29 -4.83 6.10
C MET A 1 -16.90 -5.33 5.78
N SER A 2 -16.82 -6.28 4.88
CA SER A 2 -15.62 -7.09 4.62
C SER A 2 -14.52 -6.24 4.01
N CYS A 3 -13.35 -6.24 4.65
CA CYS A 3 -12.15 -5.47 4.31
C CYS A 3 -11.58 -5.72 2.89
N GLY A 4 -12.28 -6.44 2.00
CA GLY A 4 -11.84 -6.71 0.63
C GLY A 4 -11.81 -5.46 -0.25
N GLY A 5 -12.73 -4.51 -0.03
CA GLY A 5 -12.73 -3.23 -0.75
C GLY A 5 -11.48 -2.39 -0.45
N CYS A 6 -11.04 -2.37 0.81
CA CYS A 6 -9.85 -1.65 1.24
C CYS A 6 -8.58 -2.23 0.60
N VAL A 7 -8.45 -3.57 0.57
CA VAL A 7 -7.30 -4.25 -0.05
C VAL A 7 -7.17 -3.88 -1.51
N ASN A 8 -8.28 -3.96 -2.26
CA ASN A 8 -8.25 -3.67 -3.69
C ASN A 8 -7.95 -2.19 -3.95
N ALA A 9 -8.52 -1.27 -3.16
CA ALA A 9 -8.25 0.16 -3.29
C ALA A 9 -6.78 0.50 -3.01
N ILE A 10 -6.18 -0.07 -1.96
CA ILE A 10 -4.76 0.13 -1.64
C ILE A 10 -3.86 -0.41 -2.76
N LYS A 11 -4.10 -1.64 -3.23
CA LYS A 11 -3.34 -2.21 -4.36
C LYS A 11 -3.43 -1.34 -5.61
N ASN A 12 -4.63 -0.90 -5.98
CA ASN A 12 -4.80 -0.04 -7.15
C ASN A 12 -4.13 1.33 -7.00
N ALA A 13 -4.11 1.90 -5.79
CA ALA A 13 -3.41 3.17 -5.56
C ALA A 13 -1.91 3.03 -5.79
N ILE A 14 -1.31 1.94 -5.31
CA ILE A 14 0.12 1.65 -5.46
C ILE A 14 0.46 1.34 -6.93
N LEU A 15 -0.33 0.48 -7.58
CA LEU A 15 -0.09 0.07 -8.97
C LEU A 15 -0.27 1.21 -10.00
N ARG A 16 -0.91 2.33 -9.60
CA ARG A 16 -0.98 3.55 -10.43
C ARG A 16 0.33 4.35 -10.41
N VAL A 17 1.14 4.20 -9.36
CA VAL A 17 2.48 4.79 -9.30
C VAL A 17 3.48 3.88 -9.99
N ASP A 18 3.44 2.59 -9.65
CA ASP A 18 4.33 1.58 -10.18
C ASP A 18 3.53 0.33 -10.56
N GLU A 19 3.29 0.15 -11.85
CA GLU A 19 2.58 -1.01 -12.40
C GLU A 19 3.30 -2.34 -12.15
N SER A 20 4.62 -2.29 -11.89
CA SER A 20 5.47 -3.46 -11.62
C SER A 20 5.63 -3.73 -10.13
N ALA A 21 5.06 -2.90 -9.25
CA ALA A 21 5.18 -3.08 -7.81
C ALA A 21 4.57 -4.41 -7.34
N ASN A 22 5.31 -5.12 -6.48
CA ASN A 22 4.79 -6.29 -5.79
C ASN A 22 4.12 -5.85 -4.49
N VAL A 23 2.79 -6.03 -4.40
CA VAL A 23 1.99 -5.62 -3.23
C VAL A 23 1.37 -6.83 -2.54
N GLU A 24 1.81 -7.08 -1.32
CA GLU A 24 1.30 -8.12 -0.42
C GLU A 24 0.51 -7.47 0.72
N VAL A 25 -0.70 -7.98 1.00
CA VAL A 25 -1.55 -7.45 2.07
C VAL A 25 -1.88 -8.56 3.06
N ASN A 26 -1.43 -8.38 4.29
CA ASN A 26 -1.75 -9.26 5.41
C ASN A 26 -2.94 -8.66 6.18
N LEU A 27 -4.13 -9.19 5.94
CA LEU A 27 -5.36 -8.75 6.60
C LEU A 27 -5.36 -9.00 8.13
N PRO A 28 -4.93 -10.17 8.64
CA PRO A 28 -4.80 -10.40 10.08
C PRO A 28 -3.97 -9.34 10.81
N THR A 29 -2.80 -8.99 10.27
CA THR A 29 -1.89 -8.01 10.90
C THR A 29 -2.11 -6.58 10.41
N LYS A 30 -2.99 -6.37 9.43
CA LYS A 30 -3.23 -5.10 8.73
C LYS A 30 -1.94 -4.48 8.15
N THR A 31 -1.03 -5.34 7.70
CA THR A 31 0.25 -4.93 7.12
C THR A 31 0.17 -4.95 5.61
N VAL A 32 0.75 -3.94 4.97
CA VAL A 32 0.95 -3.89 3.52
C VAL A 32 2.44 -3.88 3.27
N THR A 33 2.94 -4.84 2.51
CA THR A 33 4.33 -4.90 2.08
C THR A 33 4.39 -4.56 0.60
N VAL A 34 5.23 -3.59 0.25
CA VAL A 34 5.41 -3.10 -1.12
C VAL A 34 6.87 -3.26 -1.48
N ARG A 35 7.12 -3.95 -2.61
CA ARG A 35 8.44 -3.94 -3.26
C ARG A 35 8.31 -3.18 -4.57
N THR A 36 9.09 -2.12 -4.70
CA THR A 36 9.03 -1.15 -5.80
C THR A 36 10.39 -0.48 -5.93
N ASP A 37 10.71 0.04 -7.11
CA ASP A 37 11.88 0.89 -7.34
C ASP A 37 11.61 2.37 -6.99
N HIS A 38 10.36 2.72 -6.64
CA HIS A 38 9.97 4.05 -6.21
C HIS A 38 10.29 4.33 -4.74
N SER A 39 10.39 5.61 -4.41
CA SER A 39 10.63 6.04 -3.04
C SER A 39 9.44 5.69 -2.14
N GLU A 40 9.71 5.40 -0.87
CA GLU A 40 8.67 5.16 0.13
C GLU A 40 7.67 6.33 0.18
N GLU A 41 8.17 7.56 0.08
CA GLU A 41 7.36 8.79 0.06
C GLU A 41 6.33 8.80 -1.09
N ASP A 42 6.71 8.36 -2.29
CA ASP A 42 5.81 8.29 -3.45
C ASP A 42 4.64 7.34 -3.17
N ILE A 43 4.94 6.20 -2.54
CA ILE A 43 3.93 5.19 -2.18
C ILE A 43 3.01 5.72 -1.08
N ILE A 44 3.55 6.35 -0.03
CA ILE A 44 2.75 6.96 1.05
C ILE A 44 1.82 8.04 0.50
N GLN A 45 2.32 8.89 -0.40
CA GLN A 45 1.52 9.94 -1.05
C GLN A 45 0.38 9.34 -1.87
N ALA A 46 0.64 8.31 -2.67
CA ALA A 46 -0.39 7.64 -3.46
C ALA A 46 -1.48 7.00 -2.60
N MET A 47 -1.08 6.33 -1.51
CA MET A 47 -2.02 5.79 -0.53
C MET A 47 -2.82 6.91 0.14
N SER A 48 -2.17 8.02 0.52
CA SER A 48 -2.82 9.18 1.15
C SER A 48 -3.85 9.83 0.22
N ASN A 49 -3.52 9.98 -1.06
CA ASN A 49 -4.43 10.49 -2.10
C ASN A 49 -5.64 9.57 -2.32
N ALA A 50 -5.48 8.26 -2.08
CA ALA A 50 -6.57 7.29 -2.08
C ALA A 50 -7.35 7.24 -0.75
N GLY A 51 -7.00 8.08 0.23
CA GLY A 51 -7.66 8.18 1.53
C GLY A 51 -7.08 7.27 2.62
N TYR A 52 -5.91 6.66 2.38
CA TYR A 52 -5.26 5.73 3.31
C TYR A 52 -3.98 6.36 3.88
N LYS A 53 -3.85 6.40 5.21
CA LYS A 53 -2.65 6.88 5.88
C LYS A 53 -1.90 5.69 6.49
N PRO A 54 -0.97 5.05 5.76
CA PRO A 54 -0.16 3.99 6.34
C PRO A 54 0.77 4.57 7.42
N MET A 55 0.98 3.83 8.50
CA MET A 55 2.13 4.06 9.37
C MET A 55 3.29 3.24 8.82
N VAL A 56 4.36 3.92 8.42
CA VAL A 56 5.60 3.26 8.02
C VAL A 56 6.22 2.64 9.26
N GLY A 57 6.46 1.33 9.22
CA GLY A 57 7.26 0.64 10.22
C GLY A 57 8.61 0.30 9.61
N THR A 58 9.68 0.77 10.23
CA THR A 58 11.02 0.24 9.98
C THR A 58 11.11 -1.12 10.69
N LEU A 59 11.43 -2.19 9.96
CA LEU A 59 11.93 -3.42 10.57
C LEU A 59 13.41 -3.14 10.89
N ASP A 60 13.70 -2.82 12.15
CA ASP A 60 15.07 -2.79 12.68
C ASP A 60 15.64 -4.21 12.75
#